data_AF-A0A2H9LKJ4-F1
#
_entry.id   AF-A0A2H9LKJ4-F1
#
_cell.length_a   1.000
_cell.length_b   1.000
_cell.length_c   1.000
_cell.angle_alpha   90.00
_cell.angle_beta   90.00
_cell.angle_gamma   90.00
#
_symmetry.space_group_name_H-M   'P 1'
#
loop_
_entity.id
_entity.type
_entity.pdbx_description
1 polymer ?
#
loop_
_entity_poly.entity_id
_entity_poly.type
_entity_poly.pdbx_seq_one_letter_code
_entity_poly.pdbx_strand_id
1 'polypeptide(L)' 'GVEPKVGGIGGGTCAAFFRKIDVPAVVWCSIDETAHQPNEYAKIENLVNDAKIFAFLAIS' A
#
# COMPACT_ATOMS: atom_id res chain seq x y z
N GLY A 1 -2.65 -7.93 14.93
CA GLY A 1 -2.55 -7.29 13.61
C GLY A 1 -2.42 -8.36 12.54
N VAL A 2 -2.23 -7.96 11.28
CA VAL A 2 -1.85 -8.87 10.18
C VAL A 2 -0.34 -8.79 9.96
N GLU A 3 0.29 -9.89 9.55
CA GLU A 3 1.71 -9.89 9.16
C GLU A 3 1.86 -9.33 7.74
N PRO A 4 2.62 -8.24 7.53
CA PRO A 4 2.77 -7.65 6.22
C PRO A 4 3.68 -8.48 5.31
N LYS A 5 3.34 -8.53 4.02
CA LYS A 5 4.22 -9.10 2.99
C LYS A 5 5.15 -8.01 2.46
N VAL A 6 6.46 -8.15 2.73
CA VAL A 6 7.49 -7.26 2.17
C VAL A 6 7.90 -7.77 0.79
N GLY A 7 7.79 -6.93 -0.23
CA GLY A 7 8.20 -7.27 -1.59
C GLY A 7 7.59 -6.34 -2.65
N GLY A 8 7.69 -6.76 -3.91
CA GLY A 8 7.01 -6.10 -5.02
C GLY A 8 5.60 -6.65 -5.26
N ILE A 9 4.74 -5.83 -5.85
CA ILE A 9 3.36 -6.20 -6.24
C ILE A 9 3.27 -6.78 -7.66
N GLY A 10 4.39 -7.13 -8.27
CA GLY A 10 4.49 -7.62 -9.67
C GLY A 10 4.56 -6.52 -10.74
N GLY A 11 4.19 -5.27 -10.43
CA GLY A 11 4.27 -4.11 -11.32
C GLY A 11 5.14 -2.96 -10.80
N GLY A 12 5.26 -1.90 -11.61
CA GLY A 12 5.91 -0.65 -11.21
C GLY A 12 5.02 0.20 -10.30
N THR A 13 5.64 0.98 -9.41
CA THR A 13 4.92 1.91 -8.53
C THR A 13 5.56 3.30 -8.57
N CYS A 14 4.80 4.34 -8.21
CA CYS A 14 5.34 5.70 -8.11
C CYS A 14 6.47 5.82 -7.08
N ALA A 15 6.53 4.93 -6.08
CA ALA A 15 7.64 4.85 -5.13
C ALA A 15 9.00 4.57 -5.80
N ALA A 16 9.03 4.06 -7.04
CA ALA A 16 10.27 3.89 -7.79
C ALA A 16 10.98 5.22 -8.06
N PHE A 17 10.26 6.32 -8.32
CA PHE A 17 10.87 7.61 -8.61
C PHE A 17 11.56 8.21 -7.38
N PHE A 18 10.96 8.07 -6.20
CA PHE A 18 11.56 8.51 -4.94
C PHE A 18 12.82 7.70 -4.60
N ARG A 19 12.75 6.37 -4.77
CA ARG A 19 13.92 5.51 -4.55
C ARG A 19 15.07 5.79 -5.53
N LYS A 20 14.79 6.29 -6.75
CA LYS A 20 15.84 6.70 -7.71
C LYS A 20 16.65 7.92 -7.26
N ILE A 21 16.12 8.71 -6.33
CA ILE A 21 16.78 9.88 -5.76
C ILE A 21 17.15 9.65 -4.29
N ASP A 22 17.34 8.39 -3.90
CA ASP A 22 17.72 7.95 -2.55
C ASP A 22 16.75 8.35 -1.43
N VAL A 23 15.50 8.67 -1.76
CA VAL A 23 14.44 8.90 -0.76
C VAL A 23 13.80 7.55 -0.40
N PRO A 24 13.83 7.13 0.88
CA PRO A 24 13.18 5.91 1.33
C PRO A 24 11.68 5.99 1.08
N ALA A 25 11.13 5.05 0.31
CA ALA A 25 9.71 5.01 -0.02
C ALA A 25 9.18 3.57 -0.06
N VAL A 26 8.01 3.37 0.55
CA VAL A 26 7.24 2.13 0.54
C VAL A 26 5.86 2.38 -0.05
N VAL A 27 5.23 1.31 -0.55
CA VAL A 27 3.82 1.34 -0.98
C VAL A 27 3.06 0.40 -0.05
N TRP A 28 1.91 0.84 0.44
CA TRP A 28 1.11 0.13 1.41
C TRP A 28 -0.35 0.07 0.98
N CYS A 29 -0.95 -1.11 1.04
CA CYS A 29 -2.39 -1.32 0.86
C CYS A 29 -2.78 -2.70 1.40
N SER A 30 -3.90 -2.78 2.09
CA SER A 30 -4.58 -4.03 2.45
C SER A 30 -5.63 -4.35 1.37
N ILE A 31 -5.42 -5.40 0.56
CA ILE A 31 -6.27 -5.69 -0.61
C ILE A 31 -6.42 -7.18 -0.91
N ASP A 32 -7.53 -7.56 -1.54
CA ASP A 32 -7.82 -8.94 -2.02
C ASP A 32 -7.35 -9.20 -3.48
N GLU A 33 -6.42 -8.38 -4.00
CA GLU A 33 -5.81 -8.50 -5.33
C GLU A 33 -6.78 -8.50 -6.53
N THR A 34 -7.91 -7.78 -6.45
CA THR A 34 -8.92 -7.68 -7.53
C THR A 34 -8.77 -6.48 -8.46
N ALA A 35 -7.68 -5.71 -8.35
CA ALA A 35 -7.44 -4.54 -9.19
C ALA A 35 -7.39 -4.89 -10.69
N HIS A 36 -8.05 -4.07 -11.52
CA HIS A 36 -8.16 -4.25 -12.98
C HIS A 36 -8.92 -5.52 -13.41
N GLN A 37 -9.70 -6.12 -12.52
CA GLN A 37 -10.58 -7.25 -12.82
C GLN A 37 -12.06 -6.83 -12.79
N PRO A 38 -12.97 -7.55 -13.48
CA PRO A 38 -14.41 -7.38 -13.26
C PRO A 38 -14.78 -7.57 -11.77
N ASN A 39 -15.75 -6.81 -11.29
CA ASN A 39 -16.13 -6.76 -9.88
C ASN A 39 -14.99 -6.32 -8.95
N GLU A 40 -14.13 -5.40 -9.38
CA GLU A 40 -13.16 -4.72 -8.52
C GLU A 40 -13.86 -4.05 -7.32
N TYR A 41 -13.29 -4.20 -6.13
CA TYR A 41 -13.81 -3.61 -4.91
C TYR A 41 -12.69 -3.33 -3.90
N ALA A 42 -13.04 -2.53 -2.88
CA ALA A 42 -12.23 -2.36 -1.68
C ALA A 42 -13.10 -2.59 -0.43
N LYS A 43 -12.52 -3.20 0.61
CA LYS A 43 -13.20 -3.36 1.91
C LYS A 43 -13.07 -2.07 2.70
N ILE A 44 -14.19 -1.50 3.15
CA ILE A 44 -14.20 -0.26 3.96
C ILE A 44 -13.31 -0.40 5.20
N GLU A 45 -13.32 -1.56 5.85
CA GLU A 45 -12.44 -1.84 6.99
C GLU A 45 -10.95 -1.73 6.64
N ASN A 46 -10.54 -2.22 5.47
CA ASN A 46 -9.16 -2.10 4.99
C ASN A 46 -8.79 -0.63 4.79
N LEU A 47 -9.66 0.16 4.15
CA LEU A 47 -9.44 1.60 3.98
C LEU A 47 -9.25 2.33 5.31
N VAL A 48 -10.12 2.06 6.29
CA VAL A 48 -10.03 2.68 7.62
C VAL A 48 -8.74 2.28 8.34
N ASN A 49 -8.33 1.02 8.23
CA ASN A 49 -7.10 0.54 8.87
C ASN A 49 -5.84 1.08 8.18
N ASP A 50 -5.79 1.12 6.85
CA ASP A 50 -4.68 1.71 6.10
C ASP A 50 -4.57 3.22 6.39
N ALA A 51 -5.68 3.94 6.54
CA ALA A 51 -5.67 5.35 6.94
C ALA A 51 -5.02 5.56 8.32
N LYS A 52 -5.25 4.64 9.28
CA LYS A 52 -4.56 4.69 10.58
C LYS A 52 -3.05 4.47 10.44
N ILE A 53 -2.62 3.59 9.54
CA ILE A 53 -1.18 3.37 9.27
C ILE A 53 -0.56 4.66 8.71
N PHE A 54 -1.21 5.32 7.76
CA PHE A 54 -0.71 6.60 7.23
C PHE A 54 -0.69 7.71 8.28
N ALA A 55 -1.73 7.81 9.11
CA ALA A 55 -1.77 8.77 10.21
C ALA A 55 -0.64 8.49 11.23
N PHE A 56 -0.39 7.23 11.56
CA PHE A 56 0.70 6.81 12.43
C PHE A 56 2.06 7.19 11.84
N LEU A 57 2.31 6.87 10.56
CA LEU A 57 3.56 7.22 9.87
C LEU A 57 3.81 8.73 9.81
N ALA A 58 2.76 9.55 9.72
CA ALA A 58 2.89 11.01 9.65
C ALA A 58 3.30 11.65 10.99
N ILE A 59 3.07 10.97 12.12
CA ILE A 59 3.32 11.49 13.48
C ILE A 59 4.40 10.71 14.24
N SER A 60 4.95 9.66 13.64
CA SER A 60 6.00 8.81 14.23
C SER A 60 7.40 9.34 13.94
#